data_AF-A0A522FNY3-F1
#
_entry.id   AF-A0A522FNY3-F1
#
_cell.length_a   1.000
_cell.length_b   1.000
_cell.length_c   1.000
_cell.angle_alpha   90.00
_cell.angle_beta   90.00
_cell.angle_gamma   90.00
#
_symmetry.space_group_name_H-M   'P 1'
#
loop_
_entity.id
_entity.type
_entity.pdbx_description
1 polymer ?
#
loop_
_entity_poly.entity_id
_entity_poly.type
_entity_poly.pdbx_seq_one_letter_code
_entity_poly.pdbx_strand_id
1 'polypeptide(L)'
;MYLTGKIDIDPSQITVYKKVKPTKLFSKLVDALTFGSLSQKREHETFTAVAILQQLNIALRTLNIKNVIRLAVDDYDFYLDEKGEEDDLEQAMFEFKAKVDPIESEFFNTIYLVLEHIDDSIKYLIEISVYRKHKIGEYPIKINVNGVITDLKAQDGETAEQLKARLEPLFVSQGEYDNFIKTKKTIFNMFIDELEQAVRRFIKIDDIKKSTTVQVIRPNSKVTGKDQIRHERYADPVYYGYYGFDNYFLYSWLWADMLFSHNLYVNDFYMVDSIGNEVMNVGSMGFNAGDFNTLNTDAAFEAPGTGDISYFGENEYADTLADSDLIDETNSEAQQDTSSDWLSNDYDDIGGDDISYNACSSCGSCSSD
;
A
#
# COMPACT_ATOMS: atom_id res chain seq x y z
N MET A 1 -3.68 -15.76 1.55
CA MET A 1 -4.58 -15.06 2.48
C MET A 1 -3.78 -14.32 3.52
N TYR A 2 -4.07 -13.03 3.70
CA TYR A 2 -3.55 -12.21 4.77
C TYR A 2 -4.64 -11.27 5.28
N LEU A 3 -4.40 -10.62 6.42
CA LEU A 3 -5.34 -9.68 7.04
C LEU A 3 -4.87 -8.26 6.74
N THR A 4 -5.80 -7.35 6.48
CA THR A 4 -5.50 -5.94 6.30
C THR A 4 -6.38 -5.10 7.21
N GLY A 5 -5.79 -4.10 7.84
CA GLY A 5 -6.47 -3.11 8.66
C GLY A 5 -6.09 -1.72 8.16
N LYS A 6 -7.07 -0.82 8.08
CA LYS A 6 -6.84 0.59 7.74
C LYS A 6 -7.41 1.45 8.86
N ILE A 7 -6.61 2.39 9.36
CA ILE A 7 -7.03 3.40 10.33
C ILE A 7 -6.72 4.78 9.73
N ASP A 8 -7.75 5.53 9.39
CA ASP A 8 -7.65 6.91 8.90
C ASP A 8 -8.00 7.87 10.04
N ILE A 9 -7.11 8.81 10.34
CA ILE A 9 -7.19 9.68 11.52
C ILE A 9 -7.18 11.16 11.12
N ASP A 10 -8.18 11.90 11.62
CA ASP A 10 -8.31 13.34 11.52
C ASP A 10 -7.96 13.98 12.89
N PRO A 11 -6.78 14.60 13.03
CA PRO A 11 -6.33 15.16 14.29
C PRO A 11 -7.02 16.51 14.58
N SER A 12 -7.35 16.77 15.83
CA SER A 12 -8.00 18.01 16.30
C SER A 12 -7.12 19.28 16.26
N GLN A 13 -6.08 19.33 15.43
CA GLN A 13 -5.12 20.44 15.38
C GLN A 13 -5.70 21.65 14.63
N ILE A 14 -5.02 22.81 14.72
CA ILE A 14 -5.47 24.04 14.06
C ILE A 14 -5.18 23.92 12.56
N THR A 15 -6.10 23.34 11.80
CA THR A 15 -6.00 23.30 10.34
C THR A 15 -6.11 24.71 9.78
N VAL A 16 -5.10 25.16 9.04
CA VAL A 16 -5.13 26.48 8.37
C VAL A 16 -5.58 26.27 6.93
N TYR A 17 -6.79 26.72 6.60
CA TYR A 17 -7.28 26.72 5.22
C TYR A 17 -6.41 27.63 4.34
N LYS A 18 -5.69 27.04 3.39
CA LYS A 18 -4.96 27.81 2.36
C LYS A 18 -5.60 27.57 1.00
N LYS A 19 -6.10 28.64 0.38
CA LYS A 19 -6.51 28.61 -1.03
C LYS A 19 -5.27 28.33 -1.88
N VAL A 20 -5.30 27.28 -2.69
CA VAL A 20 -4.21 26.99 -3.63
C VAL A 20 -4.28 28.04 -4.73
N LYS A 21 -3.21 28.84 -4.88
CA LYS A 21 -3.12 29.79 -6.00
C LYS A 21 -3.01 28.98 -7.30
N PRO A 22 -3.90 29.19 -8.28
CA PRO A 22 -3.84 28.47 -9.55
C PRO A 22 -2.53 28.77 -10.28
N THR A 23 -1.87 27.71 -10.76
CA THR A 23 -0.60 27.80 -11.51
C THR A 23 -0.82 28.04 -13.01
N LYS A 24 -1.89 27.47 -13.59
CA LYS A 24 -2.21 27.61 -15.03
C LYS A 24 -2.94 28.94 -15.33
N LEU A 25 -2.67 29.53 -16.50
CA LEU A 25 -3.18 30.86 -16.90
C LEU A 25 -4.71 30.93 -16.97
N PHE A 26 -5.36 29.87 -17.45
CA PHE A 26 -6.81 29.80 -17.53
C PHE A 26 -7.46 29.65 -16.15
N SER A 27 -6.87 28.85 -15.26
CA SER A 27 -7.37 28.69 -13.89
C SER A 27 -7.16 29.95 -13.04
N LYS A 28 -6.13 30.77 -13.29
CA LYS A 28 -6.01 32.12 -12.71
C LYS A 28 -7.15 33.05 -13.14
N LEU A 29 -7.60 32.93 -14.39
CA LEU A 29 -8.66 33.76 -14.96
C LEU A 29 -10.03 33.34 -14.39
N VAL A 30 -10.29 32.04 -14.27
CA VAL A 30 -11.48 31.49 -13.61
C VAL A 30 -11.51 31.82 -12.11
N ASP A 31 -10.37 31.72 -11.41
CA ASP A 31 -10.23 32.07 -10.00
C ASP A 31 -10.49 33.57 -9.76
N ALA A 32 -9.97 34.45 -10.64
CA ALA A 32 -10.25 35.88 -10.59
C ALA A 32 -11.72 36.21 -10.86
N LEU A 33 -12.35 35.54 -11.84
CA LEU A 33 -13.77 35.75 -12.19
C LEU A 33 -14.72 35.21 -11.12
N THR A 34 -14.32 34.18 -10.37
CA THR A 34 -15.14 33.56 -9.32
C THR A 34 -14.79 34.03 -7.91
N PHE A 35 -13.95 35.07 -7.77
CA PHE A 35 -13.42 35.54 -6.47
C PHE A 35 -12.82 34.39 -5.62
N GLY A 36 -12.27 33.38 -6.29
CA GLY A 36 -11.77 32.15 -5.73
C GLY A 36 -12.77 31.34 -4.94
N SER A 37 -14.02 31.27 -5.41
CA SER A 37 -14.99 30.26 -4.94
C SER A 37 -14.69 28.88 -5.53
N LEU A 38 -14.10 28.82 -6.74
CA LEU A 38 -13.74 27.59 -7.45
C LEU A 38 -12.27 27.15 -7.24
N SER A 39 -11.45 27.89 -6.49
CA SER A 39 -10.09 27.45 -6.18
C SER A 39 -10.13 26.17 -5.34
N GLN A 40 -9.41 25.13 -5.76
CA GLN A 40 -9.22 23.94 -4.93
C GLN A 40 -8.65 24.36 -3.57
N LYS A 41 -9.39 24.05 -2.51
CA LYS A 41 -8.97 24.30 -1.14
C LYS A 41 -8.20 23.08 -0.66
N ARG A 42 -7.04 23.32 -0.04
CA ARG A 42 -6.29 22.27 0.68
C ARG A 42 -6.25 22.63 2.15
N GLU A 43 -6.33 21.60 2.97
CA GLU A 43 -6.10 21.69 4.40
C GLU A 43 -4.60 21.58 4.66
N HIS A 44 -4.12 22.38 5.62
CA HIS A 44 -2.70 22.47 5.96
C HIS A 44 -2.56 22.34 7.46
N GLU A 45 -1.93 21.24 7.86
CA GLU A 45 -1.72 20.90 9.26
C GLU A 45 -0.57 21.72 9.88
N THR A 46 -0.75 22.10 11.15
CA THR A 46 0.19 22.96 11.89
C THR A 46 1.25 22.21 12.70
N PHE A 47 1.15 20.89 12.83
CA PHE A 47 2.15 20.11 13.54
C PHE A 47 3.46 19.96 12.74
N THR A 48 4.58 19.79 13.46
CA THR A 48 5.90 19.52 12.88
C THR A 48 6.12 18.02 12.75
N ALA A 49 7.02 17.61 11.85
CA ALA A 49 7.35 16.20 11.65
C ALA A 49 7.84 15.54 12.95
N VAL A 50 8.71 16.26 13.68
CA VAL A 50 9.24 15.80 14.97
C VAL A 50 8.13 15.60 16.01
N ALA A 51 7.15 16.52 16.10
CA ALA A 51 6.10 16.42 17.11
C ALA A 51 5.18 15.22 16.86
N ILE A 52 4.74 15.01 15.62
CA ILE A 52 3.84 13.90 15.31
C ILE A 52 4.55 12.55 15.43
N LEU A 53 5.81 12.45 14.97
CA LEU A 53 6.61 11.22 15.12
C LEU A 53 6.87 10.89 16.59
N GLN A 54 7.06 11.88 17.45
CA GLN A 54 7.18 11.65 18.90
C GLN A 54 5.89 11.09 19.50
N GLN A 55 4.73 11.64 19.12
CA GLN A 55 3.43 11.14 19.59
C GLN A 55 3.18 9.70 19.13
N LEU A 56 3.47 9.41 17.86
CA LEU A 56 3.38 8.07 17.29
C LEU A 56 4.34 7.10 17.97
N ASN A 57 5.62 7.48 18.15
CA ASN A 57 6.60 6.66 18.85
C ASN A 57 6.14 6.30 20.27
N ILE A 58 5.64 7.26 21.03
CA ILE A 58 5.11 6.99 22.38
C ILE A 58 3.93 6.00 22.30
N ALA A 59 2.98 6.21 21.39
CA ALA A 59 1.84 5.31 21.20
C ALA A 59 2.29 3.87 20.86
N LEU A 60 3.14 3.72 19.86
CA LEU A 60 3.65 2.43 19.38
C LEU A 60 4.41 1.67 20.47
N ARG A 61 5.25 2.38 21.24
CA ARG A 61 5.99 1.77 22.36
C ARG A 61 5.09 1.29 23.49
N THR A 62 3.93 1.90 23.71
CA THR A 62 2.97 1.37 24.71
C THR A 62 2.41 0.00 24.34
N LEU A 63 2.47 -0.36 23.05
CA LEU A 63 2.10 -1.67 22.52
C LEU A 63 3.31 -2.58 22.31
N ASN A 64 4.49 -2.19 22.82
CA ASN A 64 5.76 -2.92 22.62
C ASN A 64 6.14 -3.09 21.13
N ILE A 65 5.66 -2.20 20.26
CA ILE A 65 6.12 -2.09 18.87
C ILE A 65 7.42 -1.30 18.88
N LYS A 66 8.50 -1.95 18.44
CA LYS A 66 9.88 -1.50 18.65
C LYS A 66 10.80 -1.64 17.45
N ASN A 67 10.37 -2.36 16.42
CA ASN A 67 11.18 -2.60 15.23
C ASN A 67 10.68 -1.66 14.12
N VAL A 68 11.55 -0.80 13.64
CA VAL A 68 11.29 0.08 12.50
C VAL A 68 11.99 -0.49 11.28
N ILE A 69 11.28 -0.59 10.17
CA ILE A 69 11.88 -1.02 8.91
C ILE A 69 12.30 0.19 8.09
N ARG A 70 11.48 1.26 8.11
CA ARG A 70 11.74 2.46 7.31
C ARG A 70 11.22 3.70 7.99
N LEU A 71 12.01 4.77 7.96
CA LEU A 71 11.56 6.12 8.30
C LEU A 71 12.01 7.06 7.19
N ALA A 72 11.05 7.58 6.44
CA ALA A 72 11.25 8.55 5.38
C ALA A 72 10.47 9.83 5.66
N VAL A 73 11.04 10.97 5.27
CA VAL A 73 10.31 12.24 5.19
C VAL A 73 10.50 12.78 3.79
N ASP A 74 9.39 13.06 3.13
CA ASP A 74 9.35 13.35 1.69
C ASP A 74 10.08 12.24 0.91
N ASP A 75 11.07 12.59 0.09
CA ASP A 75 11.82 11.65 -0.74
C ASP A 75 13.12 11.16 -0.08
N TYR A 76 13.31 11.41 1.22
CA TYR A 76 14.56 11.09 1.92
C TYR A 76 14.35 10.05 3.03
N ASP A 77 15.02 8.90 2.88
CA ASP A 77 15.08 7.85 3.90
C ASP A 77 16.10 8.22 4.99
N PHE A 78 15.61 8.51 6.19
CA PHE A 78 16.45 8.74 7.38
C PHE A 78 16.93 7.43 8.01
N TYR A 79 16.13 6.37 7.83
CA TYR A 79 16.39 5.03 8.32
C TYR A 79 15.77 4.00 7.37
N LEU A 80 16.52 2.94 7.05
CA LEU A 80 16.05 1.77 6.32
C LEU A 80 16.81 0.55 6.87
N ASP A 81 16.06 -0.42 7.39
CA ASP A 81 16.63 -1.67 7.87
C ASP A 81 16.80 -2.66 6.70
N GLU A 82 18.05 -2.89 6.33
CA GLU A 82 18.43 -3.86 5.30
C GLU A 82 18.84 -5.23 5.89
N LYS A 83 18.94 -5.34 7.22
CA LYS A 83 19.58 -6.48 7.90
C LYS A 83 18.68 -7.20 8.91
N GLY A 84 17.49 -6.68 9.21
CA GLY A 84 16.63 -7.24 10.25
C GLY A 84 17.15 -6.88 11.64
N GLU A 85 17.56 -5.64 11.87
CA GLU A 85 17.94 -5.16 13.21
C GLU A 85 16.70 -5.12 14.12
N GLU A 86 16.89 -5.52 15.39
CA GLU A 86 15.78 -5.58 16.37
C GLU A 86 15.89 -4.45 17.40
N ASP A 87 14.74 -3.99 17.90
CA ASP A 87 14.58 -2.94 18.94
C ASP A 87 15.28 -1.61 18.59
N ASP A 88 15.12 -1.18 17.34
CA ASP A 88 15.82 -0.07 16.71
C ASP A 88 14.96 1.21 16.56
N LEU A 89 13.66 1.17 16.87
CA LEU A 89 12.75 2.32 16.75
C LEU A 89 13.25 3.53 17.55
N GLU A 90 13.73 3.32 18.77
CA GLU A 90 14.25 4.41 19.60
C GLU A 90 15.50 5.04 18.96
N GLN A 91 16.38 4.22 18.39
CA GLN A 91 17.59 4.68 17.73
C GLN A 91 17.26 5.43 16.43
N ALA A 92 16.37 4.90 15.58
CA ALA A 92 15.94 5.58 14.36
C ALA A 92 15.29 6.94 14.65
N MET A 93 14.45 7.03 15.69
CA MET A 93 13.83 8.29 16.13
C MET A 93 14.87 9.29 16.65
N PHE A 94 15.89 8.82 17.37
CA PHE A 94 17.00 9.64 17.82
C PHE A 94 17.83 10.18 16.63
N GLU A 95 18.17 9.31 15.68
CA GLU A 95 18.91 9.70 14.47
C GLU A 95 18.14 10.71 13.62
N PHE A 96 16.84 10.51 13.45
CA PHE A 96 15.97 11.47 12.77
C PHE A 96 16.04 12.84 13.44
N LYS A 97 15.85 12.90 14.77
CA LYS A 97 15.90 14.16 15.52
C LYS A 97 17.26 14.86 15.43
N ALA A 98 18.35 14.09 15.33
CA ALA A 98 19.70 14.64 15.21
C ALA A 98 20.02 15.17 13.79
N LYS A 99 19.44 14.56 12.75
CA LYS A 99 19.71 14.89 11.34
C LYS A 99 18.75 15.93 10.77
N VAL A 100 17.51 15.99 11.25
CA VAL A 100 16.48 16.89 10.69
C VAL A 100 16.75 18.34 11.10
N ASP A 101 16.80 19.25 10.12
CA ASP A 101 16.87 20.68 10.40
C ASP A 101 15.52 21.17 10.99
N PRO A 102 15.51 22.04 12.02
CA PRO A 102 14.27 22.53 12.61
C PRO A 102 13.33 23.20 11.60
N ILE A 103 13.86 23.89 10.60
CA ILE A 103 13.08 24.52 9.53
C ILE A 103 12.52 23.44 8.61
N GLU A 104 13.31 22.45 8.19
CA GLU A 104 12.83 21.32 7.37
C GLU A 104 11.72 20.52 8.06
N SER A 105 11.83 20.31 9.37
CA SER A 105 10.79 19.68 10.21
C SER A 105 9.46 20.46 10.22
N GLU A 106 9.52 21.78 9.99
CA GLU A 106 8.35 22.63 9.82
C GLU A 106 7.82 22.67 8.38
N PHE A 107 8.51 22.10 7.38
CA PHE A 107 8.17 22.22 5.95
C PHE A 107 7.88 20.92 5.20
N PHE A 108 7.95 19.76 5.86
CA PHE A 108 7.65 18.46 5.24
C PHE A 108 6.27 18.41 4.53
N ASN A 109 6.15 17.57 3.50
CA ASN A 109 4.89 17.24 2.86
C ASN A 109 4.35 15.88 3.35
N THR A 110 5.23 14.88 3.47
CA THR A 110 4.88 13.50 3.82
C THR A 110 5.88 12.88 4.79
N ILE A 111 5.39 12.00 5.66
CA ILE A 111 6.21 11.13 6.51
C ILE A 111 5.73 9.70 6.25
N TYR A 112 6.68 8.80 6.03
CA TYR A 112 6.43 7.37 5.92
C TYR A 112 7.20 6.65 7.03
N LEU A 113 6.47 5.99 7.93
CA LEU A 113 7.04 5.18 8.99
C LEU A 113 6.53 3.76 8.83
N VAL A 114 7.42 2.81 8.57
CA VAL A 114 7.09 1.40 8.42
C VAL A 114 7.71 0.64 9.57
N LEU A 115 6.90 -0.14 10.28
CA LEU A 115 7.30 -0.90 11.45
C LEU A 115 6.97 -2.37 11.29
N GLU A 116 7.76 -3.19 11.97
CA GLU A 116 7.46 -4.59 12.18
C GLU A 116 7.00 -4.83 13.62
N HIS A 117 6.01 -5.70 13.78
CA HIS A 117 5.65 -6.23 15.08
C HIS A 117 5.31 -7.71 14.96
N ILE A 118 5.57 -8.48 16.00
CA ILE A 118 5.20 -9.90 16.05
C ILE A 118 4.61 -10.20 17.42
N ASP A 119 3.44 -10.83 17.41
CA ASP A 119 2.88 -11.51 18.58
C ASP A 119 2.99 -13.03 18.41
N ASP A 120 2.40 -13.80 19.33
CA ASP A 120 2.46 -15.26 19.31
C ASP A 120 1.83 -15.91 18.05
N SER A 121 0.99 -15.18 17.31
CA SER A 121 0.10 -15.72 16.27
C SER A 121 0.23 -15.02 14.92
N ILE A 122 0.54 -13.73 14.90
CA ILE A 122 0.54 -12.86 13.72
C ILE A 122 1.81 -12.00 13.72
N LYS A 123 2.43 -11.92 12.56
CA LYS A 123 3.44 -10.91 12.24
C LYS A 123 2.76 -9.78 11.49
N TYR A 124 2.99 -8.56 11.95
CA TYR A 124 2.37 -7.35 11.46
C TYR A 124 3.41 -6.49 10.75
N LEU A 125 2.96 -5.88 9.67
CA LEU A 125 3.66 -4.81 8.99
C LEU A 125 2.77 -3.57 9.05
N ILE A 126 3.27 -2.52 9.68
CA ILE A 126 2.49 -1.34 10.02
C ILE A 126 3.12 -0.17 9.27
N GLU A 127 2.42 0.35 8.28
CA GLU A 127 2.79 1.57 7.58
C GLU A 127 1.95 2.73 8.10
N ILE A 128 2.61 3.78 8.55
CA ILE A 128 2.01 5.04 8.98
C ILE A 128 2.45 6.12 8.00
N SER A 129 1.48 6.66 7.27
CA SER A 129 1.66 7.79 6.35
C SER A 129 1.05 9.04 6.97
N VAL A 130 1.83 10.12 7.06
CA VAL A 130 1.37 11.42 7.56
C VAL A 130 1.52 12.47 6.47
N TYR A 131 0.39 12.99 5.99
CA TYR A 131 0.30 14.04 4.99
C TYR A 131 0.03 15.37 5.65
N ARG A 132 0.91 16.34 5.43
CA ARG A 132 0.71 17.69 5.94
C ARG A 132 -0.34 18.48 5.14
N LYS A 133 -0.40 18.21 3.84
CA LYS A 133 -1.34 18.85 2.91
C LYS A 133 -2.21 17.76 2.29
N HIS A 134 -3.51 17.88 2.47
CA HIS A 134 -4.48 16.92 1.94
C HIS A 134 -5.70 17.65 1.37
N LYS A 135 -6.52 16.94 0.60
CA LYS A 135 -7.80 17.49 0.11
C LYS A 135 -8.77 17.58 1.30
N ILE A 136 -9.73 18.49 1.20
CA ILE A 136 -10.79 18.61 2.21
C ILE A 136 -11.52 17.26 2.32
N GLY A 137 -11.67 16.77 3.55
CA GLY A 137 -12.36 15.51 3.86
C GLY A 137 -11.48 14.26 3.74
N GLU A 138 -10.21 14.40 3.35
CA GLU A 138 -9.21 13.34 3.49
C GLU A 138 -8.57 13.39 4.89
N TYR A 139 -8.16 12.22 5.38
CA TYR A 139 -7.55 12.08 6.69
C TYR A 139 -6.03 12.20 6.53
N PRO A 140 -5.37 13.14 7.24
CA PRO A 140 -3.94 13.39 7.08
C PRO A 140 -3.07 12.27 7.63
N ILE A 141 -3.55 11.45 8.56
CA ILE A 141 -2.78 10.33 9.12
C ILE A 141 -3.48 9.04 8.69
N LYS A 142 -2.75 8.18 7.98
CA LYS A 142 -3.23 6.87 7.53
C LYS A 142 -2.33 5.78 8.10
N ILE A 143 -2.94 4.77 8.71
CA ILE A 143 -2.24 3.60 9.23
C ILE A 143 -2.74 2.37 8.49
N ASN A 144 -1.90 1.79 7.65
CA ASN A 144 -2.15 0.53 6.97
C ASN A 144 -1.44 -0.58 7.73
N VAL A 145 -2.16 -1.63 8.10
CA VAL A 145 -1.61 -2.78 8.81
C VAL A 145 -1.87 -4.03 8.00
N ASN A 146 -0.82 -4.74 7.59
CA ASN A 146 -0.96 -6.09 7.07
C ASN A 146 -0.57 -7.11 8.15
N GLY A 147 -1.40 -8.13 8.35
CA GLY A 147 -1.15 -9.24 9.28
C GLY A 147 -1.00 -10.55 8.53
N VAL A 148 0.13 -11.22 8.72
CA VAL A 148 0.41 -12.57 8.19
C VAL A 148 0.55 -13.56 9.35
N ILE A 149 0.06 -14.78 9.16
CA ILE A 149 -0.06 -15.74 10.26
C ILE A 149 1.29 -16.45 10.46
N THR A 150 1.87 -16.27 11.65
CA THR A 150 3.21 -16.77 12.00
C THR A 150 3.31 -18.29 11.90
N ASP A 151 2.27 -19.02 12.33
CA ASP A 151 2.21 -20.49 12.31
C ASP A 151 2.33 -21.08 10.89
N LEU A 152 1.99 -20.28 9.87
CA LEU A 152 1.95 -20.70 8.47
C LEU A 152 3.22 -20.29 7.70
N LYS A 153 4.18 -19.65 8.37
CA LYS A 153 5.47 -19.29 7.79
C LYS A 153 6.16 -20.52 7.17
N ALA A 154 6.75 -20.34 6.00
CA ALA A 154 7.62 -21.32 5.36
C ALA A 154 8.89 -21.53 6.22
N GLN A 155 9.25 -22.79 6.43
CA GLN A 155 10.50 -23.16 7.09
C GLN A 155 11.69 -22.97 6.14
N ASP A 156 12.89 -22.85 6.68
CA ASP A 156 14.09 -22.67 5.86
C ASP A 156 14.32 -23.88 4.93
N GLY A 157 14.32 -23.62 3.63
CA GLY A 157 14.46 -24.65 2.59
C GLY A 157 13.16 -25.42 2.27
N GLU A 158 12.03 -25.09 2.90
CA GLU A 158 10.72 -25.66 2.58
C GLU A 158 10.25 -25.19 1.19
N THR A 159 9.88 -26.13 0.31
CA THR A 159 9.29 -25.80 -1.00
C THR A 159 7.82 -25.44 -0.87
N ALA A 160 7.24 -24.80 -1.90
CA ALA A 160 5.81 -24.48 -1.91
C ALA A 160 4.93 -25.75 -1.76
N GLU A 161 5.31 -26.87 -2.38
CA GLU A 161 4.58 -28.13 -2.28
C GLU A 161 4.67 -28.74 -0.88
N GLN A 162 5.83 -28.64 -0.22
CA GLN A 162 6.01 -29.10 1.15
C GLN A 162 5.18 -28.26 2.12
N LEU A 163 5.21 -26.94 1.94
CA LEU A 163 4.36 -26.01 2.68
C LEU A 163 2.88 -26.36 2.45
N LYS A 164 2.46 -26.53 1.20
CA LYS A 164 1.09 -26.93 0.83
C LYS A 164 0.65 -28.19 1.57
N ALA A 165 1.46 -29.25 1.51
CA ALA A 165 1.18 -30.51 2.19
C ALA A 165 1.10 -30.39 3.72
N ARG A 166 1.93 -29.51 4.31
CA ARG A 166 1.88 -29.23 5.76
C ARG A 166 0.61 -28.47 6.15
N LEU A 167 0.12 -27.60 5.27
CA LEU A 167 -1.08 -26.80 5.49
C LEU A 167 -2.38 -27.55 5.17
N GLU A 168 -2.32 -28.62 4.39
CA GLU A 168 -3.46 -29.45 3.97
C GLU A 168 -4.49 -29.72 5.07
N PRO A 169 -4.12 -30.13 6.31
CA PRO A 169 -5.10 -30.46 7.33
C PRO A 169 -6.07 -29.33 7.64
N LEU A 170 -5.66 -28.07 7.47
CA LEU A 170 -6.50 -26.90 7.70
C LEU A 170 -7.67 -26.78 6.73
N PHE A 171 -7.55 -27.36 5.53
CA PHE A 171 -8.49 -27.20 4.43
C PHE A 171 -9.42 -28.41 4.26
N VAL A 172 -9.21 -29.50 5.00
CA VAL A 172 -9.99 -30.74 4.87
C VAL A 172 -11.45 -30.55 5.32
N SER A 173 -11.70 -29.63 6.26
CA SER A 173 -13.01 -29.42 6.86
C SER A 173 -13.38 -27.95 6.88
N GLN A 174 -14.58 -27.63 6.39
CA GLN A 174 -15.14 -26.27 6.47
C GLN A 174 -15.13 -25.74 7.90
N GLY A 175 -15.50 -26.57 8.88
CA GLY A 175 -15.56 -26.15 10.28
C GLY A 175 -14.18 -25.81 10.88
N GLU A 176 -13.12 -26.52 10.46
CA GLU A 176 -11.76 -26.25 10.91
C GLU A 176 -11.22 -24.97 10.27
N TYR A 177 -11.42 -24.82 8.96
CA TYR A 177 -11.09 -23.62 8.20
C TYR A 177 -11.79 -22.37 8.76
N ASP A 178 -13.12 -22.42 8.92
CA ASP A 178 -13.92 -21.29 9.39
C ASP A 178 -13.51 -20.87 10.80
N ASN A 179 -13.30 -21.85 11.69
CA ASN A 179 -12.86 -21.57 13.05
C ASN A 179 -11.47 -20.92 13.07
N PHE A 180 -10.54 -21.42 12.26
CA PHE A 180 -9.21 -20.85 12.14
C PHE A 180 -9.24 -19.40 11.65
N ILE A 181 -9.94 -19.14 10.53
CA ILE A 181 -10.10 -17.78 9.98
C ILE A 181 -10.74 -16.86 11.01
N LYS A 182 -11.81 -17.32 11.66
CA LYS A 182 -12.50 -16.53 12.70
C LYS A 182 -11.58 -16.17 13.86
N THR A 183 -10.80 -17.13 14.38
CA THR A 183 -9.84 -16.89 15.46
C THR A 183 -8.79 -15.86 15.05
N LYS A 184 -8.19 -16.01 13.87
CA LYS A 184 -7.14 -15.09 13.39
C LYS A 184 -7.72 -13.69 13.09
N LYS A 185 -8.93 -13.59 12.54
CA LYS A 185 -9.70 -12.33 12.41
C LYS A 185 -9.89 -11.64 13.77
N THR A 186 -10.31 -12.39 14.80
CA THR A 186 -10.51 -11.82 16.14
C THR A 186 -9.21 -11.29 16.73
N ILE A 187 -8.11 -12.06 16.65
CA ILE A 187 -6.79 -11.63 17.14
C ILE A 187 -6.35 -10.33 16.44
N PHE A 188 -6.43 -10.30 15.12
CA PHE A 188 -6.06 -9.12 14.34
C PHE A 188 -6.92 -7.90 14.69
N ASN A 189 -8.25 -8.07 14.79
CA ASN A 189 -9.14 -6.96 15.13
C ASN A 189 -8.86 -6.39 16.52
N MET A 190 -8.52 -7.24 17.50
CA MET A 190 -8.10 -6.77 18.83
C MET A 190 -6.82 -5.94 18.73
N PHE A 191 -5.83 -6.39 17.95
CA PHE A 191 -4.60 -5.61 17.72
C PHE A 191 -4.89 -4.24 17.09
N ILE A 192 -5.75 -4.18 16.06
CA ILE A 192 -6.15 -2.91 15.43
C ILE A 192 -6.90 -2.01 16.44
N ASP A 193 -7.76 -2.58 17.29
CA ASP A 193 -8.46 -1.85 18.36
C ASP A 193 -7.48 -1.27 19.39
N GLU A 194 -6.46 -2.03 19.78
CA GLU A 194 -5.40 -1.59 20.69
C GLU A 194 -4.53 -0.49 20.06
N LEU A 195 -4.18 -0.63 18.78
CA LEU A 195 -3.45 0.39 18.00
C LEU A 195 -4.24 1.69 17.90
N GLU A 196 -5.53 1.61 17.56
CA GLU A 196 -6.43 2.77 17.58
C GLU A 196 -6.44 3.45 18.96
N GLN A 197 -6.62 2.69 20.03
CA GLN A 197 -6.68 3.22 21.40
C GLN A 197 -5.36 3.87 21.83
N ALA A 198 -4.22 3.24 21.51
CA ALA A 198 -2.90 3.80 21.79
C ALA A 198 -2.72 5.14 21.07
N VAL A 199 -3.08 5.22 19.80
CA VAL A 199 -2.99 6.46 19.01
C VAL A 199 -3.91 7.55 19.59
N ARG A 200 -5.17 7.23 19.90
CA ARG A 200 -6.13 8.15 20.54
C ARG A 200 -5.65 8.72 21.88
N ARG A 201 -4.79 8.01 22.60
CA ARG A 201 -4.28 8.45 23.90
C ARG A 201 -3.26 9.59 23.76
N PHE A 202 -2.51 9.62 22.66
CA PHE A 202 -1.38 10.55 22.49
C PHE A 202 -1.60 11.58 21.37
N ILE A 203 -2.53 11.31 20.45
CA ILE A 203 -2.96 12.21 19.40
C ILE A 203 -4.41 12.60 19.71
N LYS A 204 -4.70 13.91 19.72
CA LYS A 204 -6.06 14.41 19.88
C LYS A 204 -6.77 14.27 18.53
N ILE A 205 -7.88 13.54 18.49
CA ILE A 205 -8.55 13.10 17.26
C ILE A 205 -9.99 13.64 17.24
N ASP A 206 -10.37 14.26 16.13
CA ASP A 206 -11.74 14.70 15.86
C ASP A 206 -12.56 13.57 15.24
N ASP A 207 -12.00 12.87 14.26
CA ASP A 207 -12.63 11.72 13.62
C ASP A 207 -11.65 10.59 13.30
N ILE A 208 -12.16 9.36 13.28
CA ILE A 208 -11.40 8.19 12.89
C ILE A 208 -12.27 7.28 12.04
N LYS A 209 -11.67 6.66 11.03
CA LYS A 209 -12.28 5.54 10.31
C LYS A 209 -11.39 4.32 10.47
N LYS A 210 -12.02 3.18 10.69
CA LYS A 210 -11.34 1.90 10.81
C LYS A 210 -12.06 0.87 9.95
N SER A 211 -11.29 0.10 9.19
CA SER A 211 -11.78 -1.08 8.48
C SER A 211 -10.78 -2.22 8.62
N THR A 212 -11.30 -3.45 8.56
CA THR A 212 -10.50 -4.66 8.53
C THR A 212 -11.05 -5.60 7.47
N THR A 213 -10.18 -6.23 6.71
CA THR A 213 -10.55 -7.12 5.61
C THR A 213 -9.65 -8.35 5.58
N VAL A 214 -10.17 -9.44 5.01
CA VAL A 214 -9.36 -10.59 4.60
C VAL A 214 -9.05 -10.42 3.13
N GLN A 215 -7.80 -10.62 2.79
CA GLN A 215 -7.32 -10.58 1.42
C GLN A 215 -6.93 -11.99 0.99
N VAL A 216 -7.36 -12.43 -0.19
CA VAL A 216 -6.94 -13.69 -0.83
C VAL A 216 -6.24 -13.34 -2.13
N ILE A 217 -4.97 -13.71 -2.24
CA ILE A 217 -4.16 -13.44 -3.43
C ILE A 217 -4.49 -14.47 -4.49
N ARG A 218 -4.85 -14.01 -5.68
CA ARG A 218 -4.92 -14.83 -6.90
C ARG A 218 -3.91 -14.28 -7.91
N PRO A 219 -2.70 -14.86 -7.99
CA PRO A 219 -1.75 -14.42 -8.99
C PRO A 219 -2.15 -14.86 -10.40
N ASN A 220 -1.76 -14.10 -11.41
CA ASN A 220 -2.01 -14.43 -12.82
C ASN A 220 -1.16 -15.62 -13.31
N SER A 221 -0.13 -15.96 -12.55
CA SER A 221 0.81 -17.05 -12.81
C SER A 221 1.15 -17.74 -11.49
N LYS A 222 1.25 -19.06 -11.55
CA LYS A 222 1.46 -19.87 -10.34
C LYS A 222 2.81 -19.59 -9.70
N VAL A 223 2.78 -19.34 -8.39
CA VAL A 223 3.97 -19.13 -7.57
C VAL A 223 4.36 -20.45 -6.90
N THR A 224 5.55 -20.96 -7.21
CA THR A 224 6.12 -22.20 -6.68
C THR A 224 7.25 -21.97 -5.67
N GLY A 225 7.62 -20.71 -5.42
CA GLY A 225 8.72 -20.36 -4.53
C GLY A 225 8.72 -18.89 -4.15
N LYS A 226 9.45 -18.57 -3.08
CA LYS A 226 9.55 -17.19 -2.58
C LYS A 226 10.26 -16.24 -3.56
N ASP A 227 11.16 -16.76 -4.38
CA ASP A 227 11.90 -16.03 -5.41
C ASP A 227 11.01 -15.54 -6.56
N GLN A 228 9.79 -16.08 -6.68
CA GLN A 228 8.80 -15.68 -7.67
C GLN A 228 7.77 -14.69 -7.12
N ILE A 229 7.83 -14.34 -5.83
CA ILE A 229 6.97 -13.32 -5.24
C ILE A 229 7.32 -11.99 -5.87
N ARG A 230 6.32 -11.35 -6.49
CA ARG A 230 6.48 -10.02 -7.08
C ARG A 230 6.47 -8.96 -5.98
N HIS A 231 7.35 -7.98 -6.10
CA HIS A 231 7.39 -6.84 -5.21
C HIS A 231 7.03 -5.54 -5.94
N GLU A 232 6.29 -4.68 -5.26
CA GLU A 232 5.89 -3.36 -5.75
C GLU A 232 5.99 -2.33 -4.62
N ARG A 233 6.70 -1.23 -4.87
CA ARG A 233 7.03 -0.24 -3.83
C ARG A 233 5.86 0.68 -3.49
N TYR A 234 4.92 0.79 -4.41
CA TYR A 234 3.74 1.66 -4.29
C TYR A 234 2.47 0.90 -3.90
N ALA A 235 2.57 -0.42 -3.69
CA ALA A 235 1.49 -1.27 -3.22
C ALA A 235 1.39 -1.28 -1.69
N ASP A 236 0.44 -2.05 -1.16
CA ASP A 236 0.35 -2.38 0.27
C ASP A 236 1.72 -2.84 0.79
N PRO A 237 2.11 -2.49 2.03
CA PRO A 237 3.49 -2.66 2.49
C PRO A 237 3.95 -4.12 2.48
N VAL A 238 3.02 -5.08 2.57
CA VAL A 238 3.30 -6.53 2.47
C VAL A 238 3.93 -6.93 1.13
N TYR A 239 3.71 -6.16 0.06
CA TYR A 239 4.27 -6.39 -1.27
C TYR A 239 5.60 -5.65 -1.49
N TYR A 240 6.09 -4.86 -0.53
CA TYR A 240 7.32 -4.08 -0.73
C TYR A 240 8.58 -4.95 -0.89
N GLY A 241 8.61 -6.12 -0.23
CA GLY A 241 9.79 -7.01 -0.21
C GLY A 241 10.77 -6.69 0.92
N TYR A 242 10.28 -6.33 2.10
CA TYR A 242 11.13 -6.10 3.27
C TYR A 242 11.85 -7.39 3.70
N TYR A 243 13.06 -7.22 4.25
CA TYR A 243 13.96 -8.32 4.57
C TYR A 243 13.30 -9.41 5.42
N GLY A 244 13.42 -10.66 4.96
CA GLY A 244 12.93 -11.84 5.70
C GLY A 244 11.41 -12.02 5.75
N PHE A 245 10.63 -11.13 5.14
CA PHE A 245 9.17 -11.17 5.19
C PHE A 245 8.56 -12.23 4.26
N ASP A 246 9.20 -12.54 3.13
CA ASP A 246 8.69 -13.50 2.14
C ASP A 246 8.41 -14.89 2.71
N ASN A 247 9.24 -15.34 3.67
CA ASN A 247 9.02 -16.62 4.34
C ASN A 247 7.69 -16.63 5.10
N TYR A 248 7.25 -15.50 5.65
CA TYR A 248 5.94 -15.37 6.30
C TYR A 248 4.81 -15.23 5.30
N PHE A 249 5.10 -14.74 4.09
CA PHE A 249 4.07 -14.41 3.12
C PHE A 249 3.80 -15.50 2.09
N LEU A 250 4.73 -16.43 1.84
CA LEU A 250 4.58 -17.47 0.81
C LEU A 250 3.27 -18.26 0.90
N TYR A 251 2.82 -18.65 2.09
CA TYR A 251 1.54 -19.37 2.23
C TYR A 251 0.36 -18.58 1.67
N SER A 252 0.46 -17.25 1.66
CA SER A 252 -0.62 -16.37 1.18
C SER A 252 -0.88 -16.55 -0.31
N TRP A 253 0.18 -16.82 -1.07
CA TRP A 253 0.16 -17.05 -2.51
C TRP A 253 -0.38 -18.43 -2.89
N LEU A 254 -0.27 -19.41 -1.98
CA LEU A 254 -0.79 -20.76 -2.18
C LEU A 254 -2.26 -20.90 -1.78
N TRP A 255 -2.81 -19.90 -1.09
CA TRP A 255 -4.11 -20.01 -0.42
C TRP A 255 -5.27 -20.21 -1.38
N ALA A 256 -5.30 -19.50 -2.51
CA ALA A 256 -6.37 -19.60 -3.50
C ALA A 256 -6.49 -21.04 -4.05
N ASP A 257 -5.37 -21.65 -4.43
CA ASP A 257 -5.33 -23.05 -4.88
C ASP A 257 -5.76 -24.03 -3.80
N MET A 258 -5.41 -23.76 -2.54
CA MET A 258 -5.84 -24.61 -1.41
C MET A 258 -7.35 -24.58 -1.23
N LEU A 259 -7.96 -23.39 -1.29
CA LEU A 259 -9.42 -23.23 -1.25
C LEU A 259 -10.09 -23.95 -2.42
N PHE A 260 -9.59 -23.74 -3.64
CA PHE A 260 -10.10 -24.34 -4.87
C PHE A 260 -10.05 -25.88 -4.81
N SER A 261 -8.88 -26.45 -4.50
CA SER A 261 -8.67 -27.90 -4.50
C SER A 261 -9.50 -28.66 -3.45
N HIS A 262 -9.89 -28.00 -2.37
CA HIS A 262 -10.74 -28.58 -1.32
C HIS A 262 -12.22 -28.24 -1.47
N ASN A 263 -12.58 -27.45 -2.49
CA ASN A 263 -13.93 -26.97 -2.73
C ASN A 263 -14.60 -26.35 -1.48
N LEU A 264 -13.84 -25.55 -0.73
CA LEU A 264 -14.36 -24.89 0.46
C LEU A 264 -15.33 -23.76 0.09
N TYR A 265 -16.35 -23.56 0.92
CA TYR A 265 -17.22 -22.39 0.82
C TYR A 265 -16.47 -21.15 1.31
N VAL A 266 -16.42 -20.11 0.47
CA VAL A 266 -15.64 -18.89 0.71
C VAL A 266 -16.54 -17.66 0.67
N ASN A 267 -16.44 -16.80 1.69
CA ASN A 267 -17.20 -15.56 1.84
C ASN A 267 -16.43 -14.51 2.66
N ASP A 268 -16.95 -13.28 2.68
CA ASP A 268 -16.42 -12.15 3.46
C ASP A 268 -14.90 -11.92 3.29
N PHE A 269 -14.47 -11.81 2.03
CA PHE A 269 -13.08 -11.55 1.66
C PHE A 269 -12.96 -10.74 0.36
N TYR A 270 -11.83 -10.07 0.21
CA TYR A 270 -11.41 -9.44 -1.03
C TYR A 270 -10.40 -10.34 -1.75
N MET A 271 -10.61 -10.57 -3.03
CA MET A 271 -9.60 -11.18 -3.90
C MET A 271 -8.72 -10.07 -4.47
N VAL A 272 -7.41 -10.25 -4.39
CA VAL A 272 -6.41 -9.31 -4.91
C VAL A 272 -5.49 -9.98 -5.91
N ASP A 273 -4.89 -9.18 -6.79
CA ASP A 273 -3.88 -9.62 -7.75
C ASP A 273 -2.48 -9.78 -7.11
N SER A 274 -1.47 -10.02 -7.95
CA SER A 274 -0.09 -10.27 -7.53
C SER A 274 0.61 -9.07 -6.87
N ILE A 275 0.01 -7.88 -6.89
CA ILE A 275 0.55 -6.67 -6.25
C ILE A 275 -0.45 -6.05 -5.28
N GLY A 276 -1.52 -6.77 -4.92
CA GLY A 276 -2.48 -6.34 -3.92
C GLY A 276 -3.60 -5.45 -4.44
N ASN A 277 -3.75 -5.25 -5.75
CA ASN A 277 -4.91 -4.51 -6.25
C ASN A 277 -6.16 -5.36 -6.12
N GLU A 278 -7.26 -4.73 -5.70
CA GLU A 278 -8.55 -5.39 -5.54
C GLU A 278 -9.07 -5.83 -6.91
N VAL A 279 -9.52 -7.08 -6.99
CA VAL A 279 -10.11 -7.70 -8.19
C VAL A 279 -11.61 -7.87 -7.99
N MET A 280 -11.99 -8.45 -6.85
CA MET A 280 -13.38 -8.56 -6.45
C MET A 280 -13.54 -8.59 -4.93
N ASN A 281 -14.69 -8.16 -4.44
CA ASN A 281 -15.14 -8.34 -3.07
C ASN A 281 -16.24 -9.40 -3.05
N VAL A 282 -16.07 -10.42 -2.20
CA VAL A 282 -17.06 -11.46 -1.95
C VAL A 282 -17.73 -11.18 -0.62
N GLY A 283 -19.01 -10.84 -0.66
CA GLY A 283 -19.83 -10.55 0.51
C GLY A 283 -20.23 -11.80 1.29
N SER A 284 -21.28 -11.65 2.10
CA SER A 284 -21.76 -12.71 3.00
C SER A 284 -22.33 -13.93 2.26
N MET A 285 -22.90 -13.71 1.07
CA MET A 285 -23.31 -14.77 0.14
C MET A 285 -22.11 -15.12 -0.75
N GLY A 286 -21.33 -16.09 -0.29
CA GLY A 286 -20.19 -16.64 -1.01
C GLY A 286 -20.52 -17.70 -2.04
N PHE A 287 -19.50 -18.45 -2.45
CA PHE A 287 -19.58 -19.58 -3.38
C PHE A 287 -18.62 -20.70 -2.94
N ASN A 288 -18.76 -21.91 -3.49
CA ASN A 288 -17.76 -22.95 -3.27
C ASN A 288 -16.60 -22.76 -4.23
N ALA A 289 -15.38 -22.72 -3.69
CA ALA A 289 -14.20 -22.35 -4.43
C ALA A 289 -13.91 -23.26 -5.65
N GLY A 290 -14.30 -24.53 -5.60
CA GLY A 290 -14.08 -25.51 -6.67
C GLY A 290 -15.14 -25.50 -7.76
N ASP A 291 -16.21 -24.72 -7.63
CA ASP A 291 -17.27 -24.63 -8.65
C ASP A 291 -16.86 -23.79 -9.87
N PHE A 292 -15.86 -22.90 -9.72
CA PHE A 292 -15.39 -21.96 -10.74
C PHE A 292 -13.86 -21.86 -10.75
N ASN A 293 -13.25 -21.47 -11.87
CA ASN A 293 -11.80 -21.23 -11.94
C ASN A 293 -11.34 -19.91 -11.28
N THR A 294 -12.23 -19.26 -10.53
CA THR A 294 -11.97 -17.98 -9.86
C THR A 294 -10.71 -18.03 -8.98
N LEU A 295 -10.55 -19.08 -8.17
CA LEU A 295 -9.40 -19.26 -7.27
C LEU A 295 -8.38 -20.29 -7.78
N ASN A 296 -8.56 -20.81 -9.00
CA ASN A 296 -7.64 -21.76 -9.61
C ASN A 296 -6.53 -21.02 -10.35
N THR A 297 -5.28 -21.09 -9.87
CA THR A 297 -4.14 -20.42 -10.53
C THR A 297 -3.58 -21.21 -11.73
N ASP A 298 -4.01 -22.45 -11.93
CA ASP A 298 -3.63 -23.27 -13.10
C ASP A 298 -4.55 -23.03 -14.32
N ALA A 299 -5.59 -22.19 -14.19
CA ALA A 299 -6.56 -21.90 -15.23
C ALA A 299 -6.77 -20.38 -15.44
N ALA A 300 -7.36 -20.04 -16.59
CA ALA A 300 -7.79 -18.68 -16.86
C ALA A 300 -8.81 -18.24 -15.82
N PHE A 301 -8.81 -16.94 -15.49
CA PHE A 301 -9.75 -16.39 -14.54
C PHE A 301 -11.18 -16.53 -15.06
N GLU A 302 -12.06 -16.99 -14.17
CA GLU A 302 -13.49 -17.13 -14.41
C GLU A 302 -14.22 -16.46 -13.26
N ALA A 303 -15.05 -15.47 -13.56
CA ALA A 303 -15.88 -14.80 -12.57
C ALA A 303 -16.95 -15.78 -12.03
N PRO A 304 -17.20 -15.83 -10.70
CA PRO A 304 -18.22 -16.72 -10.17
C PRO A 304 -19.62 -16.34 -10.66
N GLY A 305 -20.42 -17.34 -11.04
CA GLY A 305 -21.81 -17.14 -11.47
C GLY A 305 -22.81 -16.96 -10.32
N THR A 306 -22.37 -17.04 -9.06
CA THR A 306 -23.21 -16.98 -7.86
C THR A 306 -22.52 -16.21 -6.75
N GLY A 307 -23.31 -15.57 -5.89
CA GLY A 307 -22.83 -14.86 -4.72
C GLY A 307 -23.12 -13.37 -4.78
N ASP A 308 -22.80 -12.68 -3.70
CA ASP A 308 -22.78 -11.21 -3.60
C ASP A 308 -21.36 -10.75 -3.92
N ILE A 309 -21.12 -10.39 -5.18
CA ILE A 309 -19.78 -10.08 -5.68
C ILE A 309 -19.78 -8.71 -6.32
N SER A 310 -18.80 -7.89 -5.94
CA SER A 310 -18.48 -6.61 -6.58
C SER A 310 -17.10 -6.69 -7.23
N TYR A 311 -16.93 -6.13 -8.43
CA TYR A 311 -15.67 -6.15 -9.18
C TYR A 311 -15.01 -4.78 -9.23
N PHE A 312 -13.69 -4.78 -9.38
CA PHE A 312 -12.86 -3.58 -9.48
C PHE A 312 -12.09 -3.60 -10.81
N GLY A 313 -11.76 -2.41 -11.35
CA GLY A 313 -11.19 -2.28 -12.69
C GLY A 313 -9.68 -2.01 -12.77
N GLU A 314 -9.02 -1.69 -11.66
CA GLU A 314 -7.59 -1.36 -11.65
C GLU A 314 -6.76 -2.56 -11.17
N ASN A 315 -6.72 -3.66 -11.92
CA ASN A 315 -5.99 -4.88 -11.54
C ASN A 315 -5.54 -5.73 -12.76
N GLU A 316 -4.77 -6.79 -12.49
CA GLU A 316 -4.26 -7.74 -13.51
C GLU A 316 -5.34 -8.46 -14.35
N TYR A 317 -6.63 -8.41 -13.95
CA TYR A 317 -7.75 -9.07 -14.63
C TYR A 317 -8.71 -8.10 -15.32
N ALA A 318 -8.37 -6.81 -15.38
CA ALA A 318 -9.23 -5.75 -15.93
C ALA A 318 -9.79 -6.10 -17.31
N ASP A 319 -8.96 -6.60 -18.24
CA ASP A 319 -9.39 -6.98 -19.59
C ASP A 319 -10.45 -8.09 -19.57
N THR A 320 -10.25 -9.13 -18.74
CA THR A 320 -11.20 -10.26 -18.63
C THR A 320 -12.53 -9.83 -18.01
N LEU A 321 -12.48 -8.92 -17.04
CA LEU A 321 -13.66 -8.36 -16.39
C LEU A 321 -14.42 -7.40 -17.31
N ALA A 322 -13.72 -6.60 -18.11
CA ALA A 322 -14.29 -5.71 -19.11
C ALA A 322 -14.96 -6.50 -20.25
N ASP A 323 -14.31 -7.55 -20.76
CA ASP A 323 -14.90 -8.46 -21.78
C ASP A 323 -16.18 -9.16 -21.30
N SER A 324 -16.35 -9.28 -19.98
CA SER A 324 -17.51 -9.90 -19.34
C SER A 324 -18.59 -8.89 -18.91
N ASP A 325 -18.42 -7.60 -19.21
CA ASP A 325 -19.28 -6.49 -18.77
C ASP A 325 -19.50 -6.44 -17.24
N LEU A 326 -18.47 -6.84 -16.45
CA LEU A 326 -18.56 -6.94 -14.98
C LEU A 326 -18.07 -5.69 -14.24
N ILE A 327 -17.37 -4.80 -14.93
CA ILE A 327 -16.95 -3.50 -14.39
C ILE A 327 -17.90 -2.44 -14.95
N ASP A 328 -18.66 -1.82 -14.07
CA ASP A 328 -19.49 -0.68 -14.41
C ASP A 328 -18.58 0.57 -14.57
N GLU A 329 -18.61 1.23 -15.72
CA GLU A 329 -17.87 2.49 -15.97
C GLU A 329 -18.21 3.60 -14.96
N THR A 330 -19.26 3.41 -14.14
CA THR A 330 -19.66 4.34 -13.09
C THR A 330 -18.98 4.14 -11.74
N ASN A 331 -18.23 3.05 -11.54
CA ASN A 331 -17.43 2.81 -10.31
C ASN A 331 -15.99 3.34 -10.40
N SER A 332 -15.65 4.08 -11.46
CA SER A 332 -14.37 4.79 -11.63
C SER A 332 -14.29 6.10 -10.83
N GLU A 333 -14.83 6.14 -9.60
CA GLU A 333 -14.52 7.19 -8.62
C GLU A 333 -13.61 6.64 -7.51
N ALA A 334 -12.53 5.97 -7.91
CA ALA A 334 -11.27 6.01 -7.17
C ALA A 334 -10.38 7.03 -7.86
N GLN A 335 -9.95 8.06 -7.12
CA GLN A 335 -9.13 9.14 -7.65
C GLN A 335 -7.77 8.64 -8.15
N GLN A 336 -7.65 8.32 -9.43
CA GLN A 336 -6.43 8.55 -10.18
C GLN A 336 -6.48 9.97 -10.75
N ASP A 337 -5.90 10.91 -10.00
CA ASP A 337 -5.39 12.14 -10.60
C ASP A 337 -3.97 11.81 -11.14
N THR A 338 -3.91 10.91 -12.12
CA THR A 338 -2.71 10.65 -12.92
C THR A 338 -2.58 11.74 -13.96
N SER A 339 -2.26 12.96 -13.52
CA SER A 339 -1.66 13.97 -14.40
C SER A 339 -0.14 13.90 -14.34
N SER A 340 0.39 12.75 -14.76
CA SER A 340 1.78 12.58 -15.22
C SER A 340 1.84 12.61 -16.75
N ASP A 341 1.22 13.62 -17.36
CA ASP A 341 1.55 14.09 -18.71
C ASP A 341 2.84 14.92 -18.64
N TRP A 342 3.98 14.24 -18.50
CA TRP A 342 5.30 14.90 -18.47
C TRP A 342 6.28 14.40 -19.55
N LEU A 343 5.84 13.58 -20.52
CA LEU A 343 6.70 13.13 -21.63
C LEU A 343 5.93 12.94 -22.96
N SER A 344 5.18 13.94 -23.41
CA SER A 344 4.89 14.12 -24.85
C SER A 344 5.68 15.33 -25.36
N ASN A 345 6.82 15.04 -25.97
CA ASN A 345 7.61 15.99 -26.75
C ASN A 345 6.88 16.24 -28.08
N ASP A 346 5.96 17.20 -28.10
CA ASP A 346 5.54 17.85 -29.35
C ASP A 346 6.50 19.00 -29.64
N TYR A 347 7.51 18.69 -30.45
CA TYR A 347 8.32 19.67 -31.16
C TYR A 347 7.58 20.04 -32.45
N ASP A 348 6.71 21.05 -32.37
CA ASP A 348 6.22 21.75 -33.56
C ASP A 348 7.12 22.96 -33.85
N ASP A 349 7.97 22.75 -34.86
CA ASP A 349 8.12 23.60 -36.04
C ASP A 349 7.94 25.13 -35.84
N ILE A 350 9.05 25.81 -35.59
CA ILE A 350 9.24 27.20 -36.01
C ILE A 350 10.44 27.22 -36.96
N GLY A 351 10.13 27.34 -38.25
CA GLY A 351 11.10 27.54 -39.31
C GLY A 351 11.79 28.92 -39.26
N GLY A 352 12.99 28.93 -39.84
CA GLY A 352 13.65 30.12 -40.38
C GLY A 352 14.75 30.72 -39.50
N ASP A 353 15.99 30.25 -39.65
CA ASP A 353 16.93 30.93 -40.57
C ASP A 353 18.32 30.25 -40.57
N ASP A 354 18.80 30.04 -41.79
CA ASP A 354 20.10 29.53 -42.19
C ASP A 354 21.27 30.32 -41.59
N ILE A 355 22.14 29.71 -40.78
CA ILE A 355 23.58 30.02 -40.79
C ILE A 355 24.38 28.74 -40.52
N SER A 356 24.77 28.08 -41.60
CA SER A 356 25.85 27.09 -41.64
C SER A 356 27.22 27.79 -41.62
N TYR A 357 28.11 27.47 -40.69
CA TYR A 357 29.56 27.47 -40.97
C TYR A 357 30.30 26.36 -40.20
N ASN A 358 30.96 25.55 -41.02
CA ASN A 358 31.69 24.32 -40.80
C ASN A 358 32.71 24.27 -39.66
N ALA A 359 32.77 23.08 -39.07
CA ALA A 359 33.95 22.55 -38.40
C ALA A 359 35.13 22.41 -39.38
N CYS A 360 36.31 22.81 -38.90
CA CYS A 360 37.59 22.59 -39.55
C CYS A 360 37.98 21.11 -39.53
N SER A 361 38.55 20.62 -40.63
CA SER A 361 39.45 19.46 -40.61
C SER A 361 40.43 19.51 -41.77
N SER A 362 41.71 19.40 -41.40
CA SER A 362 42.86 18.92 -42.18
C SER A 362 43.51 19.88 -43.21
N CYS A 363 44.77 20.26 -42.94
CA CYS A 363 45.92 20.00 -43.84
C CYS A 363 47.24 20.52 -43.21
N GLY A 364 48.29 19.69 -43.25
CA GLY A 364 49.63 20.12 -43.67
C GLY A 364 50.63 20.66 -42.62
N SER A 365 51.45 19.76 -42.09
CA SER A 365 52.93 19.76 -42.19
C SER A 365 53.77 21.03 -42.01
N CYS A 366 54.79 20.88 -41.15
CA CYS A 366 56.20 21.30 -41.30
C CYS A 366 56.66 22.72 -40.89
N SER A 367 57.61 22.67 -39.95
CA SER A 367 58.95 23.32 -39.89
C SER A 367 59.14 24.75 -39.40
N SER A 368 60.11 24.85 -38.47
CA SER A 368 61.09 25.94 -38.20
C SER A 368 60.51 27.27 -37.72
N ASP A 369 61.01 27.94 -36.69
CA ASP A 369 62.23 27.87 -35.85
C ASP A 369 61.88 28.30 -34.42
#